data_AF-A0A6G3RXV3-F1
#
_entry.id   AF-A0A6G3RXV3-F1
#
_cell.length_a   1.000
_cell.length_b   1.000
_cell.length_c   1.000
_cell.angle_alpha   90.00
_cell.angle_beta   90.00
_cell.angle_gamma   90.00
#
_symmetry.space_group_name_H-M   'P 1'
#
loop_
_entity.id
_entity.type
_entity.pdbx_description
1 polymer ?
#
loop_
_entity_poly.entity_id
_entity_poly.type
_entity_poly.pdbx_seq_one_letter_code
_entity_poly.pdbx_strand_id
1 'polypeptide(L)'
;MSGSGASASPYGFVVARGRGGRGYRPEQVEARAEELSRARDDAWERAARLTVLAKDMEAQAERLREVVAHLAPQTYETLGKRAQYLLELAEEEAAALGHAAGADAHAVTE
;
A
#
# COMPACT_ATOMS: atom_id res chain seq x y z
N MET A 1 -56.59 20.50 8.69
CA MET A 1 -56.74 19.22 7.97
C MET A 1 -55.37 18.61 7.82
N SER A 2 -55.18 17.42 8.38
CA SER A 2 -53.93 16.66 8.38
C SER A 2 -53.52 16.24 6.97
N GLY A 3 -52.25 16.45 6.63
CA GLY A 3 -51.58 15.85 5.47
C GLY A 3 -50.30 15.17 5.93
N SER A 4 -50.44 14.10 6.71
CA SER A 4 -49.35 13.20 7.10
C SER A 4 -48.91 12.37 5.88
N GLY A 5 -47.61 12.12 5.78
CA GLY A 5 -47.06 11.13 4.85
C GLY A 5 -45.91 11.63 3.98
N ALA A 6 -44.80 12.02 4.61
CA ALA A 6 -43.49 11.82 4.01
C ALA A 6 -42.79 10.76 4.87
N SER A 7 -42.80 9.51 4.43
CA SER A 7 -41.81 8.54 4.91
C SER A 7 -40.46 9.09 4.46
N ALA A 8 -39.75 9.76 5.36
CA ALA A 8 -38.41 10.23 5.06
C ALA A 8 -37.53 8.99 4.97
N SER A 9 -37.00 8.72 3.78
CA SER A 9 -36.03 7.65 3.59
C SER A 9 -34.90 7.79 4.62
N PRO A 10 -34.37 6.71 5.22
CA PRO A 10 -33.23 6.80 6.15
C PRO A 10 -31.98 7.43 5.52
N TYR A 11 -31.95 7.50 4.19
CA TYR A 11 -30.90 8.13 3.39
C TYR A 11 -31.22 9.59 2.98
N GLY A 12 -32.30 10.17 3.50
CA GLY A 12 -32.66 11.57 3.29
C GLY A 12 -33.31 11.89 1.94
N PHE A 13 -33.70 10.88 1.15
CA PHE A 13 -34.41 11.10 -0.11
C PHE A 13 -35.83 11.64 0.11
N VAL A 14 -36.21 12.62 -0.72
CA VAL A 14 -37.54 13.26 -0.70
C VAL A 14 -38.35 12.82 -1.91
N VAL A 15 -39.62 12.46 -1.69
CA VAL A 15 -40.55 12.11 -2.77
C VAL A 15 -41.18 13.37 -3.35
N ALA A 16 -40.90 13.67 -4.61
CA ALA A 16 -41.52 14.81 -5.31
C ALA A 16 -43.00 14.51 -5.64
N ARG A 17 -43.92 15.37 -5.19
CA ARG A 17 -45.34 15.34 -5.58
C ARG A 17 -45.60 16.46 -6.60
N GLY A 18 -45.71 16.12 -7.89
CA GLY A 18 -46.00 17.08 -8.96
C GLY A 18 -46.63 16.44 -10.20
N ARG A 19 -47.54 17.16 -10.86
CA ARG A 19 -48.25 16.69 -12.07
C ARG A 19 -47.26 16.60 -13.24
N GLY A 20 -46.85 15.38 -13.56
CA GLY A 20 -45.82 15.07 -14.58
C GLY A 20 -44.48 14.56 -14.01
N GLY A 21 -44.36 14.40 -12.69
CA GLY A 21 -43.12 13.98 -12.04
C GLY A 21 -42.74 12.53 -12.38
N ARG A 22 -41.69 12.37 -13.20
CA ARG A 22 -40.96 11.11 -13.32
C ARG A 22 -39.95 11.04 -12.19
N GLY A 23 -40.22 10.22 -11.19
CA GLY A 23 -39.30 9.91 -10.10
C GLY A 23 -38.86 8.45 -10.16
N TYR A 24 -37.69 8.15 -9.58
CA TYR A 24 -37.30 6.77 -9.33
C TYR A 24 -38.25 6.11 -8.34
N ARG A 25 -38.37 4.79 -8.41
CA ARG A 25 -39.15 4.02 -7.46
C ARG A 25 -38.44 4.03 -6.09
N PRO A 26 -39.08 4.54 -5.02
CA PRO A 26 -38.42 4.71 -3.72
C PRO A 26 -37.78 3.44 -3.18
N GLU A 27 -38.44 2.29 -3.33
CA GLU A 27 -37.94 1.00 -2.85
C GLU A 27 -36.64 0.58 -3.57
N GLN A 28 -36.50 0.91 -4.86
CA GLN A 28 -35.29 0.62 -5.62
C GLN A 28 -34.13 1.53 -5.19
N VAL A 29 -34.42 2.81 -4.92
CA VAL A 29 -33.42 3.77 -4.45
C VAL A 29 -32.94 3.39 -3.05
N GLU A 30 -33.84 3.00 -2.16
CA GLU A 30 -33.51 2.59 -0.79
C GLU A 30 -32.68 1.32 -0.76
N ALA A 31 -33.09 0.28 -1.48
CA ALA A 31 -32.31 -0.95 -1.59
C ALA A 31 -30.90 -0.67 -2.13
N ARG A 32 -30.81 0.19 -3.17
CA ARG A 32 -29.51 0.54 -3.75
C ARG A 32 -28.64 1.37 -2.81
N ALA A 33 -29.21 2.31 -2.08
CA ALA A 33 -28.50 3.12 -1.09
C ALA A 33 -28.01 2.27 0.09
N GLU A 34 -28.77 1.26 0.49
CA GLU A 34 -28.38 0.31 1.52
C GLU A 34 -27.19 -0.54 1.07
N GLU A 35 -27.25 -1.11 -0.14
CA GLU A 35 -26.11 -1.84 -0.72
C GLU A 35 -24.83 -1.00 -0.78
N LEU A 36 -24.94 0.25 -1.23
CA LEU A 36 -23.81 1.17 -1.30
C LEU A 36 -23.26 1.53 0.08
N SER A 37 -24.14 1.71 1.06
CA SER A 37 -23.73 2.02 2.44
C SER A 37 -22.96 0.86 3.06
N ARG A 38 -23.44 -0.39 2.89
CA ARG A 38 -22.73 -1.58 3.35
C ARG A 38 -21.37 -1.72 2.65
N ALA A 39 -21.34 -1.56 1.33
CA ALA A 39 -20.08 -1.63 0.57
C ALA A 39 -19.06 -0.56 1.01
N ARG A 40 -19.53 0.65 1.34
CA ARG A 40 -18.69 1.72 1.90
C ARG A 40 -18.12 1.30 3.24
N ASP A 41 -18.96 0.80 4.15
CA ASP A 41 -18.55 0.43 5.49
C ASP A 41 -17.54 -0.74 5.46
N ASP A 42 -17.75 -1.74 4.60
CA ASP A 42 -16.80 -2.83 4.36
C ASP A 42 -15.47 -2.34 3.77
N ALA A 43 -15.51 -1.34 2.87
CA ALA A 43 -14.31 -0.73 2.31
C ALA A 43 -13.55 0.07 3.37
N TRP A 44 -14.26 0.81 4.23
CA TRP A 44 -13.68 1.56 5.33
C TRP A 44 -13.03 0.65 6.36
N GLU A 45 -13.69 -0.44 6.74
CA GLU A 45 -13.11 -1.41 7.66
C GLU A 45 -11.84 -2.04 7.09
N ARG A 46 -11.86 -2.44 5.81
CA ARG A 46 -10.66 -2.94 5.12
C ARG A 46 -9.53 -1.92 5.09
N ALA A 47 -9.82 -0.67 4.76
CA ALA A 47 -8.83 0.39 4.71
C ALA A 47 -8.19 0.63 6.09
N ALA A 48 -8.99 0.61 7.16
CA ALA A 48 -8.49 0.72 8.54
C ALA A 48 -7.57 -0.44 8.89
N ARG A 49 -7.97 -1.69 8.61
CA ARG A 49 -7.12 -2.88 8.86
C ARG A 49 -5.81 -2.83 8.07
N LEU A 50 -5.86 -2.45 6.80
CA LEU A 50 -4.68 -2.34 5.96
C LEU A 50 -3.73 -1.23 6.44
N THR A 51 -4.26 -0.13 6.97
CA THR A 51 -3.43 0.95 7.51
C THR A 51 -2.67 0.52 8.76
N VAL A 52 -3.31 -0.25 9.64
CA VAL A 52 -2.63 -0.84 10.82
C VAL A 52 -1.55 -1.81 10.36
N LEU A 53 -1.87 -2.75 9.46
CA LEU A 53 -0.91 -3.71 8.94
C LEU A 53 0.29 -3.02 8.27
N ALA A 54 0.05 -1.97 7.47
CA ALA A 54 1.11 -1.21 6.82
C ALA A 54 2.06 -0.56 7.84
N LYS A 55 1.51 0.04 8.90
CA LYS A 55 2.32 0.62 9.99
C LYS A 55 3.15 -0.43 10.74
N ASP A 56 2.57 -1.60 11.00
CA ASP A 56 3.28 -2.70 11.67
C ASP A 56 4.42 -3.23 10.79
N MET A 57 4.18 -3.38 9.49
CA MET A 57 5.19 -3.79 8.51
C MET A 57 6.30 -2.74 8.37
N GLU A 58 5.96 -1.45 8.35
CA GLU A 58 6.92 -0.37 8.30
C GLU A 58 7.83 -0.36 9.55
N ALA A 59 7.24 -0.51 10.74
CA ALA A 59 7.99 -0.60 11.98
C ALA A 59 8.89 -1.85 12.02
N GLN A 60 8.43 -2.99 11.50
CA GLN A 60 9.24 -4.20 11.37
C GLN A 60 10.40 -4.01 10.39
N ALA A 61 10.13 -3.41 9.23
CA ALA A 61 11.13 -3.13 8.22
C ALA A 61 12.21 -2.20 8.79
N GLU A 62 11.83 -1.17 9.55
CA GLU A 62 12.79 -0.26 10.16
C GLU A 62 13.68 -0.96 11.19
N ARG A 63 13.10 -1.81 12.05
CA ARG A 63 13.90 -2.63 12.97
C ARG A 63 14.86 -3.56 12.23
N LEU A 64 14.42 -4.17 11.13
CA LEU A 64 15.30 -5.03 10.32
C LEU A 64 16.42 -4.22 9.64
N ARG A 65 16.12 -3.03 9.12
CA ARG A 65 17.14 -2.12 8.58
C ARG A 65 18.15 -1.73 9.64
N GLU A 66 17.71 -1.41 10.84
CA GLU A 66 18.59 -1.09 11.97
C GLU A 66 19.49 -2.29 12.30
N VAL A 67 18.93 -3.50 12.42
CA VAL A 67 19.73 -4.71 12.65
C VAL A 67 20.77 -4.89 11.55
N VAL A 68 20.37 -4.80 10.28
CA VAL A 68 21.29 -4.94 9.14
C VAL A 68 22.36 -3.86 9.12
N ALA A 69 22.03 -2.62 9.45
CA ALA A 69 22.99 -1.52 9.51
C ALA A 69 24.05 -1.71 10.61
N HIS A 70 23.73 -2.45 11.66
CA HIS A 70 24.67 -2.79 12.75
C HIS A 70 25.41 -4.11 12.53
N LEU A 71 25.08 -4.88 11.49
CA LEU A 71 25.88 -6.07 11.15
C LEU A 71 27.25 -5.61 10.66
N ALA A 72 28.30 -6.09 11.33
CA ALA A 72 29.65 -5.93 10.82
C ALA A 72 29.74 -6.57 9.42
N PRO A 73 30.57 -6.02 8.51
CA PRO A 73 30.89 -6.69 7.27
C PRO A 73 31.27 -8.13 7.55
N GLN A 74 30.66 -9.07 6.84
CA GLN A 74 30.96 -10.48 7.05
C GLN A 74 32.38 -10.75 6.55
N THR A 75 33.33 -10.92 7.48
CA THR A 75 34.75 -11.09 7.16
C THR A 75 35.11 -12.54 6.79
N TYR A 76 34.16 -13.48 6.96
CA TYR A 76 34.31 -14.90 6.66
C TYR A 76 35.62 -15.52 7.22
N GLU A 77 36.10 -15.02 8.36
CA GLU A 77 37.36 -15.45 8.99
C GLU A 77 37.39 -16.95 9.35
N THR A 78 36.22 -17.57 9.48
CA THR A 78 36.09 -19.01 9.76
C THR A 78 36.30 -19.89 8.53
N LEU A 79 36.42 -19.33 7.33
CA LEU A 79 36.72 -20.07 6.12
C LEU A 79 38.16 -20.63 6.13
N GLY A 80 38.37 -21.75 5.44
CA GLY A 80 39.73 -22.25 5.20
C GLY A 80 40.52 -21.31 4.29
N LYS A 81 41.84 -21.27 4.43
CA LYS A 81 42.77 -20.35 3.71
C LYS A 81 42.53 -20.27 2.20
N ARG A 82 42.23 -21.40 1.53
CA ARG A 82 41.95 -21.43 0.09
C ARG A 82 40.68 -20.66 -0.28
N ALA A 83 39.65 -20.77 0.55
CA ALA A 83 38.39 -20.06 0.33
C ALA A 83 38.54 -18.56 0.63
N GLN A 84 39.33 -18.19 1.64
CA GLN A 84 39.68 -16.79 1.90
C GLN A 84 40.42 -16.15 0.73
N TYR A 85 41.42 -16.84 0.16
CA TYR A 85 42.14 -16.35 -1.01
C TYR A 85 41.23 -16.15 -2.24
N LEU A 86 40.29 -17.08 -2.46
CA LEU A 86 39.32 -16.94 -3.56
C LEU A 86 38.36 -15.77 -3.33
N LEU A 87 37.97 -15.51 -2.08
CA LEU A 87 37.14 -14.37 -1.72
C LEU A 87 37.86 -13.05 -1.97
N GLU A 88 39.10 -12.92 -1.49
CA GLU A 88 39.95 -11.73 -1.70
C GLU A 88 40.10 -11.42 -3.20
N LEU A 89 40.44 -12.43 -4.01
CA LEU A 89 40.55 -12.28 -5.46
C LEU A 89 39.23 -11.84 -6.12
N ALA A 90 38.10 -12.38 -5.65
CA ALA A 90 36.78 -12.01 -6.19
C ALA A 90 36.39 -10.57 -5.82
N GLU A 91 36.74 -10.11 -4.61
CA GLU A 91 36.51 -8.74 -4.16
C GLU A 91 37.34 -7.73 -4.95
N GLU A 92 38.61 -8.04 -5.22
CA GLU A 92 39.49 -7.22 -6.08
C GLU A 92 38.91 -7.06 -7.49
N GLU A 93 38.48 -8.15 -8.12
CA GLU A 93 37.90 -8.12 -9.46
C GLU A 93 36.58 -7.34 -9.49
N ALA A 94 35.70 -7.54 -8.50
CA ALA A 94 34.45 -6.81 -8.40
C ALA A 94 34.67 -5.29 -8.26
N ALA A 95 35.67 -4.87 -7.48
CA ALA A 95 36.04 -3.47 -7.35
C ALA A 95 36.55 -2.88 -8.68
N ALA A 96 37.40 -3.62 -9.39
CA ALA A 96 37.90 -3.19 -10.70
C ALA A 96 36.75 -3.01 -11.72
N LEU A 97 35.81 -3.96 -11.76
CA LEU A 97 34.63 -3.88 -12.63
C LEU A 97 33.70 -2.72 -12.26
N GLY A 98 33.49 -2.49 -10.96
CA GLY A 98 32.68 -1.37 -10.48
C GLY A 98 33.27 -0.02 -10.85
N HIS A 99 34.58 0.15 -10.73
CA HIS A 99 35.28 1.36 -11.16
C HIS A 99 35.18 1.58 -12.67
N ALA A 100 35.36 0.52 -13.46
CA ALA A 100 35.22 0.59 -14.91
C ALA A 100 33.79 0.99 -15.32
N ALA A 101 32.77 0.34 -14.74
CA ALA A 101 31.37 0.65 -15.02
C ALA A 101 30.99 2.08 -14.60
N GLY A 102 31.52 2.57 -13.48
CA GLY A 102 31.32 3.96 -13.04
C GLY A 102 31.95 4.96 -14.01
N ALA A 103 33.16 4.69 -14.50
CA ALA A 103 33.82 5.53 -15.50
C ALA A 103 33.04 5.55 -16.83
N ASP A 104 32.58 4.38 -17.29
CA ASP A 104 31.76 4.25 -18.50
C ASP A 104 30.44 5.01 -18.37
N ALA A 105 29.75 4.88 -17.23
CA ALA A 105 28.50 5.59 -16.98
C ALA A 105 28.70 7.12 -17.00
N HIS A 106 29.78 7.62 -16.40
CA HIS A 106 30.12 9.05 -16.47
C HIS A 106 30.42 9.51 -17.90
N ALA A 107 31.15 8.71 -18.67
CA ALA A 107 31.49 9.04 -20.06
C ALA A 107 30.26 9.06 -21.00
N VAL A 108 29.19 8.33 -20.68
CA VAL A 108 27.94 8.31 -21.46
C VAL A 108 27.01 9.48 -21.13
N THR A 109 27.19 10.12 -19.96
CA THR A 109 26.36 11.26 -19.52
C THR A 109 26.90 12.64 -19.93
N GLU A 110 28.16 12.72 -20.38
CA GLU A 110 28.79 13.94 -20.95
C GLU A 110 28.59 14.04 -22.47
#